data_AF-A0A1I8B894-F1
#
_entry.id   AF-A0A1I8B894-F1
#
_cell.length_a   1.000
_cell.length_b   1.000
_cell.length_c   1.000
_cell.angle_alpha   90.00
_cell.angle_beta   90.00
_cell.angle_gamma   90.00
#
_symmetry.space_group_name_H-M   'P 1'
#
loop_
_entity.id
_entity.type
_entity.pdbx_description
1 polymer ?
#
loop_
_entity_poly.entity_id
_entity_poly.type
_entity_poly.pdbx_seq_one_letter_code
_entity_poly.pdbx_strand_id
1 'polypeptide(L)'
;MSNQFSHVIFTWTTIQLSGIMLILPMIINFLTPTNAVEEWADVFLFVTAAIFIGTTYFNYVIEVEPREWTKTESQSAKSSLSTTTIHGTTICAEEGKKMGLDVLQLR
;
A
#
# COMPACT_ATOMS: atom_id res chain seq x y z
N MET A 1 -3.51 -17.97 8.32
CA MET A 1 -2.52 -17.25 9.14
C MET A 1 -2.09 -15.89 8.57
N SER A 2 -2.56 -15.46 7.39
CA SER A 2 -2.23 -14.16 6.79
C SER A 2 -2.89 -12.95 7.48
N ASN A 3 -4.13 -13.06 7.96
CA ASN A 3 -4.82 -11.94 8.61
C ASN A 3 -4.15 -11.48 9.92
N GLN A 4 -3.48 -12.37 10.65
CA GLN A 4 -2.87 -12.02 11.93
C GLN A 4 -1.66 -11.09 11.77
N PHE A 5 -0.89 -11.22 10.69
CA PHE A 5 0.25 -10.35 10.45
C PHE A 5 -0.18 -8.91 10.16
N SER A 6 -1.26 -8.72 9.39
CA SER A 6 -1.86 -7.40 9.16
C SER A 6 -2.30 -6.73 10.46
N HIS A 7 -2.89 -7.49 11.39
CA HIS A 7 -3.27 -6.97 12.70
C HIS A 7 -2.07 -6.56 13.56
N VAL A 8 -0.95 -7.27 13.47
CA VAL A 8 0.28 -6.92 14.21
C VAL A 8 0.87 -5.59 13.71
N ILE A 9 1.01 -5.41 12.39
CA ILE A 9 1.50 -4.13 11.83
C ILE A 9 0.55 -3.00 12.20
N PHE A 10 -0.76 -3.21 12.04
CA PHE A 10 -1.76 -2.20 12.35
C PHE A 10 -1.69 -1.79 13.83
N THR A 11 -1.58 -2.75 14.73
CA THR A 11 -1.42 -2.50 16.17
C THR A 11 -0.14 -1.72 16.44
N TRP A 12 0.97 -2.11 15.82
CA TRP A 12 2.26 -1.41 15.93
C TRP A 12 2.17 0.05 15.48
N THR A 13 1.63 0.31 14.29
CA THR A 13 1.43 1.67 13.76
C THR A 13 0.53 2.50 14.67
N THR A 14 -0.52 1.88 15.23
CA THR A 14 -1.45 2.56 16.16
C THR A 14 -0.77 2.92 17.49
N ILE A 15 0.07 2.04 18.02
CA ILE A 15 0.88 2.30 19.22
C ILE A 15 1.85 3.46 18.96
N GLN A 16 2.53 3.46 17.81
CA GLN A 16 3.43 4.56 17.43
C GLN A 16 2.69 5.90 17.36
N LEU A 17 1.54 5.94 16.68
CA LEU A 17 0.74 7.16 16.55
C LEU A 17 0.28 7.69 17.92
N SER A 18 -0.17 6.79 18.78
CA SER A 18 -0.64 7.13 20.13
C SER A 18 0.50 7.68 20.99
N GLY A 19 1.69 7.08 20.89
CA GLY A 19 2.89 7.57 21.58
C GLY A 19 3.30 8.98 21.12
N ILE A 20 3.27 9.23 19.80
CA ILE A 20 3.57 10.56 19.25
C ILE A 20 2.57 11.59 19.78
N MET A 21 1.28 11.29 19.79
CA MET A 21 0.24 12.20 20.28
C MET A 21 0.40 12.55 21.77
N LEU A 22 0.97 11.64 22.57
CA LEU A 22 1.26 11.90 23.99
C LEU A 22 2.47 12.83 24.17
N ILE A 23 3.51 12.62 23.37
CA ILE A 23 4.78 13.35 23.49
C ILE A 23 4.70 14.74 22.84
N LEU A 24 3.92 14.87 21.75
CA LEU A 24 3.77 16.09 20.98
C LEU A 24 3.41 17.34 21.81
N PRO A 25 2.40 17.32 22.70
CA PRO A 25 2.05 18.50 23.50
C PRO A 25 3.16 18.92 24.48
N MET A 26 3.97 17.98 24.98
CA MET A 26 5.10 18.29 25.85
C MET A 26 6.20 19.01 25.08
N ILE A 27 6.48 18.56 23.85
CA ILE A 27 7.45 19.21 22.96
C ILE A 27 6.95 20.59 22.54
N ILE A 28 5.67 20.72 22.15
CA ILE A 28 5.09 22.01 21.76
C ILE A 28 5.16 23.00 22.92
N ASN A 29 4.78 22.59 24.14
CA ASN A 29 4.87 23.46 25.32
C ASN A 29 6.29 23.96 25.60
N PHE A 30 7.29 23.12 25.32
CA PHE A 30 8.70 23.51 25.44
C PHE A 30 9.16 24.47 24.32
N LEU A 31 8.69 24.28 23.08
CA LEU A 31 9.06 25.12 21.93
C LEU A 31 8.33 26.47 21.92
N THR A 32 7.12 26.54 22.48
CA THR A 32 6.30 27.77 22.50
C THR A 32 6.03 28.26 23.93
N PRO A 33 7.07 28.70 24.68
CA PRO A 33 6.88 29.18 26.04
C PRO A 33 6.06 30.47 26.10
N THR A 34 6.15 31.32 25.08
CA THR A 34 5.51 32.65 25.04
C THR A 34 4.22 32.64 24.20
N ASN A 35 3.92 31.55 23.50
CA ASN A 35 2.81 31.41 22.54
C ASN A 35 2.84 32.51 21.46
N ALA A 36 4.02 33.01 21.14
CA ALA A 36 4.21 34.05 20.14
C ALA A 36 4.11 33.45 18.72
N VAL A 37 3.71 34.25 17.73
CA VAL A 37 3.50 33.77 16.35
C VAL A 37 4.82 33.33 15.72
N GLU A 38 5.92 33.92 16.13
CA GLU A 38 7.27 33.64 15.67
C GLU A 38 7.73 32.24 16.10
N GLU A 39 7.39 31.79 17.31
CA GLU A 39 7.75 30.47 17.86
C GLU A 39 7.08 29.33 17.08
N TRP A 40 5.94 29.58 16.42
CA TRP A 40 5.28 28.57 15.59
C TRP A 40 6.09 28.22 14.33
N ALA A 41 6.91 29.14 13.81
CA ALA A 41 7.80 28.84 12.70
C ALA A 41 8.80 27.73 13.08
N ASP A 42 9.31 27.76 14.32
CA ASP A 42 10.22 26.75 14.84
C ASP A 42 9.53 25.39 15.03
N VAL A 43 8.25 25.39 15.44
CA VAL A 43 7.43 24.17 15.50
C VAL A 43 7.26 23.55 14.12
N PHE A 44 6.93 24.33 13.10
CA PHE A 44 6.78 23.82 11.73
C PHE A 44 8.11 23.32 11.16
N LEU A 45 9.22 23.99 11.46
CA LEU A 45 10.55 23.54 11.09
C LEU A 45 10.89 22.19 11.74
N PHE A 46 10.61 22.04 13.04
CA PHE A 46 10.80 20.80 13.78
C PHE A 46 9.99 19.64 13.18
N VAL A 47 8.70 19.86 12.91
CA VAL A 47 7.83 18.85 12.29
C VAL A 47 8.35 18.46 10.91
N THR A 48 8.79 19.42 10.11
CA THR A 48 9.36 19.17 8.78
C THR A 48 10.61 18.31 8.88
N ALA A 49 11.52 18.62 9.81
CA ALA A 49 12.72 17.83 10.05
C ALA A 49 12.38 16.40 10.50
N ALA A 50 11.41 16.22 11.40
CA ALA A 50 10.98 14.91 11.86
C ALA A 50 10.41 14.04 10.72
N ILE A 51 9.59 14.63 9.85
CA ILE A 51 9.07 13.94 8.65
C ILE A 51 10.22 13.57 7.72
N PHE A 52 11.16 14.49 7.46
CA PHE A 52 12.29 14.23 6.57
C PHE A 52 13.17 13.08 7.08
N ILE A 53 13.44 13.02 8.39
CA ILE A 53 14.16 11.92 9.02
C ILE A 53 13.38 10.61 8.89
N GLY A 54 12.07 10.62 9.16
CA GLY A 54 11.22 9.43 9.05
C GLY A 54 11.16 8.90 7.62
N THR A 55 11.01 9.79 6.63
CA THR A 55 11.04 9.43 5.21
C THR A 55 12.40 8.92 4.78
N THR A 56 13.49 9.54 5.23
CA THR A 56 14.85 9.10 4.92
C THR A 56 15.10 7.70 5.49
N TYR A 57 14.75 7.48 6.76
CA TYR A 57 14.84 6.16 7.39
C TYR A 57 14.02 5.11 6.66
N PHE A 58 12.79 5.43 6.28
CA PHE A 58 11.95 4.55 5.49
C PHE A 58 12.63 4.14 4.18
N ASN A 59 13.17 5.09 3.41
CA ASN A 59 13.85 4.79 2.15
C ASN A 59 15.05 3.84 2.32
N TYR A 60 15.76 3.89 3.45
CA TYR A 60 16.89 2.99 3.71
C TYR A 60 16.47 1.61 4.23
N VAL A 61 15.34 1.52 4.93
CA VAL A 61 14.94 0.30 5.65
C VAL A 61 13.96 -0.56 4.85
N ILE A 62 13.23 0.00 3.88
CA ILE A 62 12.30 -0.81 3.11
C ILE A 62 13.04 -1.73 2.15
N GLU A 63 12.57 -2.97 2.09
CA GLU A 63 12.89 -3.90 1.02
C GLU A 63 11.84 -3.76 -0.08
N VAL A 64 12.28 -3.58 -1.31
CA VAL A 64 11.38 -3.38 -2.48
C VAL A 64 10.69 -4.68 -2.87
N GLU A 65 11.29 -5.84 -2.54
CA GLU A 65 10.68 -7.12 -2.85
C GLU A 65 9.54 -7.43 -1.86
N PRO A 66 8.33 -7.75 -2.35
CA PRO A 66 7.25 -8.20 -1.48
C PRO A 66 7.72 -9.44 -0.70
N ARG A 67 7.75 -9.33 0.63
CA ARG A 67 8.22 -10.43 1.49
C ARG A 67 7.41 -11.70 1.20
N GLU A 68 8.05 -12.86 1.23
CA GLU A 68 7.48 -14.14 0.77
C GLU A 68 6.08 -14.46 1.32
N TRP A 69 5.76 -14.05 2.55
CA TRP A 69 4.43 -14.24 3.16
C TRP A 69 3.32 -13.34 2.57
N THR A 70 3.66 -12.31 1.78
CA THR A 70 2.73 -11.47 1.02
C THR A 70 2.53 -11.93 -0.42
N LYS A 71 3.40 -12.82 -0.91
CA LYS A 71 3.25 -13.43 -2.24
C LYS A 71 2.01 -14.33 -2.17
N THR A 72 0.87 -13.84 -2.66
CA THR A 72 -0.31 -14.69 -2.82
C THR A 72 0.05 -15.77 -3.85
N GLU A 73 -0.19 -17.05 -3.52
CA GLU A 73 0.11 -18.21 -4.39
C GLU A 73 -0.46 -18.07 -5.83
N SER A 74 -1.37 -17.12 -6.04
CA SER A 74 -1.91 -16.71 -7.34
C SER A 74 -0.88 -16.16 -8.35
N GLN A 75 0.35 -15.82 -7.95
CA GLN A 75 1.41 -15.46 -8.92
C GLN A 75 2.27 -16.64 -9.38
N SER A 76 2.09 -17.84 -8.82
CA SER A 76 2.61 -19.08 -9.41
C SER A 76 1.71 -19.62 -10.54
N ALA A 77 0.55 -18.98 -10.78
CA ALA A 77 -0.40 -19.34 -11.83
C ALA A 77 -0.36 -18.41 -13.05
N LYS A 78 0.68 -17.58 -13.21
CA LYS A 78 0.97 -16.88 -14.47
C LYS A 78 1.99 -17.64 -15.32
N SER A 79 1.87 -18.96 -15.40
CA SER A 79 2.53 -19.75 -16.46
C SER A 79 1.78 -21.00 -16.91
N SER A 80 0.56 -21.25 -16.44
CA SER A 80 -0.22 -22.38 -16.94
C SER A 80 -1.72 -22.17 -16.76
N LEU A 81 -2.34 -21.77 -17.87
CA LEU A 81 -3.66 -22.19 -18.33
C LEU A 81 -4.35 -23.23 -17.42
N SER A 82 -5.41 -22.82 -16.72
CA SER A 82 -6.46 -23.74 -16.29
C SER A 82 -7.77 -23.00 -16.06
N THR A 83 -8.61 -23.13 -17.08
CA THR A 83 -10.06 -22.95 -17.07
C THR A 83 -10.65 -23.48 -15.76
N THR A 84 -11.18 -22.58 -14.93
CA THR A 84 -11.98 -22.95 -13.77
C THR A 84 -13.45 -22.96 -14.16
N THR A 85 -13.99 -24.15 -14.39
CA THR A 85 -15.42 -24.42 -14.53
C THR A 85 -16.10 -24.25 -13.18
N ILE A 86 -16.99 -23.25 -13.02
CA ILE A 86 -17.93 -23.17 -11.90
C ILE A 86 -19.35 -23.38 -12.42
N HIS A 87 -19.98 -24.37 -11.81
CA HIS A 87 -21.37 -24.79 -11.86
C HIS A 87 -22.41 -23.68 -12.22
N GLY A 88 -23.03 -23.79 -13.40
CA GLY A 88 -24.45 -23.41 -13.59
C GLY A 88 -24.81 -22.22 -14.48
N THR A 89 -23.88 -21.50 -15.12
CA THR A 89 -24.23 -20.51 -16.15
C THR A 89 -23.15 -20.46 -17.23
N THR A 90 -23.45 -21.08 -18.37
CA THR A 90 -22.64 -20.95 -19.59
C THR A 90 -22.83 -19.55 -20.15
N ILE A 91 -21.94 -18.63 -19.80
CA ILE A 91 -21.79 -17.38 -20.55
C ILE A 91 -20.87 -17.70 -21.72
N CYS A 92 -21.45 -18.02 -22.88
CA CYS A 92 -20.69 -18.14 -24.12
C CYS A 92 -20.11 -16.76 -24.48
N ALA A 93 -18.85 -16.52 -24.14
CA ALA A 93 -18.07 -15.47 -24.77
C ALA A 93 -17.68 -15.98 -26.17
N GLU A 94 -18.34 -15.41 -27.17
CA GLU A 94 -18.15 -15.69 -28.60
C GLU A 94 -16.70 -15.47 -29.05
N GLU A 95 -16.18 -16.44 -29.79
CA GLU A 95 -14.85 -16.40 -30.41
C GLU A 95 -14.80 -15.31 -31.51
N GLY A 96 -14.27 -14.13 -31.16
CA GLY A 96 -13.79 -13.16 -32.13
C GLY A 96 -12.47 -13.58 -32.78
N LYS A 97 -12.45 -14.72 -33.50
CA LYS A 97 -11.35 -15.08 -34.39
C LYS A 97 -11.94 -15.43 -35.76
N LYS A 98 -11.41 -14.75 -36.79
CA LYS A 98 -11.66 -14.95 -38.24
C LYS A 98 -12.73 -14.07 -38.89
N MET A 99 -12.68 -12.75 -38.68
CA MET A 99 -13.11 -11.81 -39.71
C MET A 99 -11.89 -11.46 -40.56
N GLY A 100 -11.70 -12.17 -41.68
CA GLY A 100 -10.60 -11.85 -42.59
C GLY A 100 -10.31 -12.86 -43.70
N LEU A 101 -11.04 -13.97 -43.84
CA LEU A 101 -10.73 -14.94 -44.90
C LEU A 101 -11.94 -15.74 -45.43
N ASP A 102 -13.13 -15.14 -45.46
CA ASP A 102 -14.33 -15.72 -46.11
C ASP A 102 -15.01 -14.72 -47.07
N VAL A 103 -14.25 -13.78 -47.63
CA VAL A 103 -14.74 -12.83 -48.66
C VAL A 103 -14.53 -13.33 -50.09
N LEU A 104 -14.15 -14.61 -50.29
CA LEU A 104 -13.66 -15.11 -51.59
C LEU A 104 -14.25 -16.46 -52.06
N GLN A 105 -15.36 -16.94 -51.49
CA GLN A 105 -15.95 -18.21 -51.94
C GLN A 105 -17.47 -18.22 -52.17
N LEU A 106 -18.16 -17.08 -52.32
CA LEU A 106 -19.57 -17.12 -52.78
C LEU A 106 -20.13 -15.78 -53.33
N ARG A 107 -19.43 -15.12 -54.26
CA ARG A 107 -20.01 -14.40 -55.42
C ARG A 107 -18.93 -13.73 -56.26
#